data_AF-A0A3M2FZS3-F1
#
_entry.id   AF-A0A3M2FZS3-F1
#
_cell.length_a   1.000
_cell.length_b   1.000
_cell.length_c   1.000
_cell.angle_alpha   90.00
_cell.angle_beta   90.00
_cell.angle_gamma   90.00
#
_symmetry.space_group_name_H-M   'P 1'
#
loop_
_entity.id
_entity.type
_entity.pdbx_description
1 polymer ?
#
loop_
_entity_poly.entity_id
_entity_poly.type
_entity_poly.pdbx_seq_one_letter_code
_entity_poly.pdbx_strand_id
1 'polypeptide(L)'
;MNRWIIVLFVIGLAGCSGDSDPSTPEAETASAWSAFQQGDYTQAAEKADAALNLSATFVEAYVVGAWAYARLGDQNTALTYANQALQHQPSPPDQVDALAVRAFLSWTLDQIPNALDDAQHVLALDAGWRFSRGDPTVNASDIRLLVAQCFWVQAAWNLAQDQVEMVAESVDYPLILDANNPSTWVVNGVTYATYPEALLMIIEDLLYRLS
;
A
#
# COMPACT_ATOMS: atom_id res chain seq x y z
N MET A 1 -64.14 -46.72 30.91
CA MET A 1 -63.41 -46.96 29.65
C MET A 1 -64.21 -46.26 28.56
N ASN A 2 -63.79 -45.19 27.87
CA ASN A 2 -62.48 -44.64 27.56
C ASN A 2 -62.44 -43.12 27.79
N ARG A 3 -61.26 -42.67 28.22
CA ARG A 3 -60.82 -41.27 28.36
C ARG A 3 -60.26 -40.75 27.02
N TRP A 4 -59.85 -39.47 27.03
CA TRP A 4 -58.80 -38.80 26.23
C TRP A 4 -59.30 -38.01 25.01
N ILE A 5 -58.82 -36.81 24.63
CA ILE A 5 -57.83 -35.82 25.09
C ILE A 5 -58.17 -34.51 24.36
N ILE A 6 -58.06 -33.35 25.02
CA ILE A 6 -57.99 -32.04 24.36
C ILE A 6 -56.57 -31.87 23.81
N VAL A 7 -56.41 -31.76 22.49
CA VAL A 7 -55.13 -31.42 21.87
C VAL A 7 -54.97 -29.89 21.91
N LEU A 8 -54.16 -29.42 22.86
CA LEU A 8 -53.59 -28.07 22.85
C LEU A 8 -52.49 -28.03 21.80
N PHE A 9 -52.73 -27.30 20.71
CA PHE A 9 -51.75 -27.07 19.66
C PHE A 9 -50.80 -25.95 20.13
N VAL A 10 -49.77 -26.33 20.87
CA VAL A 10 -48.60 -25.47 21.11
C VAL A 10 -47.71 -25.61 19.89
N ILE A 11 -47.82 -24.68 18.94
CA ILE A 11 -46.87 -24.58 17.83
C ILE A 11 -45.56 -24.08 18.42
N GLY A 12 -44.58 -24.99 18.44
CA GLY A 12 -43.21 -24.71 18.80
C GLY A 12 -42.55 -23.74 17.82
N LEU A 13 -41.68 -22.92 18.40
CA LEU A 13 -40.73 -22.04 17.74
C LEU A 13 -39.93 -22.80 16.67
N ALA A 14 -39.97 -22.30 15.44
CA ALA A 14 -38.84 -22.40 14.52
C ALA A 14 -38.30 -20.98 14.36
N GLY A 15 -37.58 -20.51 15.39
CA GLY A 15 -36.64 -19.42 15.19
C GLY A 15 -35.55 -19.95 14.29
N CYS A 16 -35.45 -19.43 13.07
CA CYS A 16 -34.24 -19.56 12.27
C CYS A 16 -33.12 -18.84 13.04
N SER A 17 -32.34 -19.57 13.84
CA SER A 17 -30.97 -19.16 14.10
C SER A 17 -30.27 -19.26 12.75
N GLY A 18 -30.15 -18.14 12.06
CA GLY A 18 -29.12 -18.02 11.04
C GLY A 18 -27.81 -18.20 11.78
N ASP A 19 -27.23 -19.40 11.66
CA ASP A 19 -25.88 -19.67 12.10
C ASP A 19 -24.94 -18.85 11.20
N SER A 20 -24.81 -17.56 11.49
CA SER A 20 -23.64 -16.81 11.09
C SER A 20 -22.50 -17.37 11.94
N ASP A 21 -21.58 -18.08 11.29
CA ASP A 21 -20.30 -18.44 11.90
C ASP A 21 -19.75 -17.18 12.62
N PRO A 22 -19.28 -17.27 13.88
CA PRO A 22 -18.72 -16.12 14.56
C PRO A 22 -17.62 -15.54 13.67
N SER A 23 -17.71 -14.26 13.33
CA SER A 23 -16.68 -13.66 12.50
C SER A 23 -15.33 -13.77 13.20
N THR A 24 -14.31 -14.23 12.46
CA THR A 24 -12.93 -14.34 12.94
C THR A 24 -12.12 -13.16 12.40
N PRO A 25 -11.00 -12.78 13.06
CA PRO A 25 -10.10 -11.73 12.53
C PRO A 25 -9.66 -12.00 11.09
N GLU A 26 -9.40 -13.26 10.75
CA GLU A 26 -9.02 -13.70 9.41
C GLU A 26 -10.15 -13.48 8.40
N ALA A 27 -11.39 -13.82 8.75
CA ALA A 27 -12.54 -13.67 7.87
C ALA A 27 -12.87 -12.18 7.61
N GLU A 28 -12.80 -11.34 8.65
CA GLU A 28 -13.00 -9.90 8.51
C GLU A 28 -11.86 -9.26 7.69
N THR A 29 -10.61 -9.68 7.90
CA THR A 29 -9.46 -9.19 7.12
C THR A 29 -9.49 -9.64 5.66
N ALA A 30 -9.90 -10.87 5.38
CA ALA A 30 -10.13 -11.34 4.01
C ALA A 30 -11.24 -10.52 3.33
N SER A 31 -12.29 -10.19 4.07
CA SER A 31 -13.36 -9.29 3.59
C SER A 31 -12.83 -7.88 3.33
N ALA A 32 -11.93 -7.37 4.19
CA ALA A 32 -11.29 -6.07 4.02
C ALA A 32 -10.46 -6.02 2.72
N TRP A 33 -9.63 -7.04 2.47
CA TRP A 33 -8.86 -7.13 1.22
C TRP A 33 -9.76 -7.24 -0.01
N SER A 34 -10.84 -8.02 0.07
CA SER A 34 -11.81 -8.13 -1.01
C SER A 34 -12.47 -6.78 -1.33
N ALA A 35 -12.87 -6.03 -0.30
CA ALA A 35 -13.42 -4.67 -0.46
C ALA A 35 -12.37 -3.71 -1.04
N PHE A 36 -11.12 -3.78 -0.57
CA PHE A 36 -10.02 -2.97 -1.07
C PHE A 36 -9.78 -3.20 -2.57
N GLN A 37 -9.77 -4.46 -3.02
CA GLN A 37 -9.60 -4.82 -4.43
C GLN A 37 -10.77 -4.35 -5.31
N GLN A 38 -11.95 -4.20 -4.73
CA GLN A 38 -13.13 -3.63 -5.41
C GLN A 38 -13.10 -2.08 -5.43
N GLY A 39 -12.12 -1.45 -4.79
CA GLY A 39 -12.04 0.00 -4.63
C GLY A 39 -12.96 0.57 -3.54
N ASP A 40 -13.65 -0.27 -2.77
CA ASP A 40 -14.45 0.15 -1.63
C ASP A 40 -13.57 0.27 -0.39
N TYR A 41 -12.77 1.34 -0.35
CA TYR A 41 -11.80 1.58 0.72
C TYR A 41 -12.48 1.88 2.06
N THR A 42 -13.70 2.42 2.05
CA THR A 42 -14.49 2.64 3.27
C THR A 42 -14.87 1.30 3.90
N GLN A 43 -15.44 0.39 3.13
CA GLN A 43 -15.75 -0.95 3.62
C GLN A 43 -14.49 -1.71 4.02
N ALA A 44 -13.38 -1.55 3.28
CA ALA A 44 -12.11 -2.17 3.65
C ALA A 44 -11.63 -1.73 5.04
N ALA A 45 -11.72 -0.43 5.34
CA ALA A 45 -11.37 0.11 6.65
C ALA A 45 -12.30 -0.41 7.76
N GLU A 46 -13.63 -0.39 7.53
CA GLU A 46 -14.60 -0.92 8.51
C GLU A 46 -14.34 -2.40 8.84
N LYS A 47 -13.95 -3.19 7.83
CA LYS A 47 -13.63 -4.60 7.99
C LYS A 47 -12.28 -4.84 8.68
N ALA A 48 -11.29 -3.99 8.43
CA ALA A 48 -10.04 -3.97 9.20
C ALA A 48 -10.32 -3.72 10.68
N ASP A 49 -11.17 -2.74 10.99
CA ASP A 49 -11.54 -2.39 12.38
C ASP A 49 -12.31 -3.52 13.06
N ALA A 50 -13.23 -4.18 12.34
CA ALA A 50 -13.92 -5.37 12.83
C ALA A 50 -12.94 -6.49 13.19
N ALA A 51 -11.93 -6.74 12.36
CA ALA A 51 -10.90 -7.73 12.65
C ALA A 51 -10.08 -7.37 13.91
N LEU A 52 -9.74 -6.09 14.08
CA LEU A 52 -9.01 -5.60 15.25
C LEU A 52 -9.83 -5.62 16.54
N ASN A 53 -11.15 -5.44 16.46
CA ASN A 53 -12.05 -5.62 17.60
C ASN A 53 -12.11 -7.09 18.08
N LEU A 54 -11.91 -8.05 17.16
CA LEU A 54 -11.82 -9.47 17.48
C LEU A 54 -10.42 -9.87 17.98
N SER A 55 -9.36 -9.27 17.42
CA SER A 55 -7.98 -9.47 17.84
C SER A 55 -7.14 -8.21 17.62
N ALA A 56 -6.87 -7.48 18.70
CA ALA A 56 -6.19 -6.18 18.66
C ALA A 56 -4.72 -6.24 18.18
N THR A 57 -4.15 -7.43 18.03
CA THR A 57 -2.76 -7.63 17.58
C THR A 57 -2.69 -8.32 16.22
N PHE A 58 -3.80 -8.39 15.49
CA PHE A 58 -3.86 -9.03 14.17
C PHE A 58 -3.18 -8.15 13.11
N VAL A 59 -1.89 -8.39 12.86
CA VAL A 59 -1.03 -7.58 11.99
C VAL A 59 -1.66 -7.31 10.63
N GLU A 60 -2.21 -8.33 9.98
CA GLU A 60 -2.72 -8.20 8.62
C GLU A 60 -3.90 -7.21 8.53
N ALA A 61 -4.72 -7.10 9.58
CA ALA A 61 -5.78 -6.08 9.66
C ALA A 61 -5.19 -4.66 9.71
N TYR A 62 -4.09 -4.46 10.44
CA TYR A 62 -3.39 -3.18 10.41
C TYR A 62 -2.82 -2.86 9.03
N VAL A 63 -2.30 -3.85 8.29
CA VAL A 63 -1.78 -3.65 6.92
C VAL A 63 -2.90 -3.19 5.99
N VAL A 64 -4.00 -3.95 5.88
CA VAL A 64 -5.11 -3.57 4.98
C VAL A 64 -5.74 -2.24 5.38
N GLY A 65 -5.88 -1.97 6.69
CA GLY A 65 -6.38 -0.69 7.19
C GLY A 65 -5.45 0.47 6.83
N ALA A 66 -4.13 0.32 6.95
CA ALA A 66 -3.17 1.34 6.55
C ALA A 66 -3.32 1.72 5.07
N TRP A 67 -3.42 0.73 4.19
CA TRP A 67 -3.64 0.95 2.77
C TRP A 67 -5.02 1.56 2.48
N ALA A 68 -6.08 1.08 3.13
CA ALA A 68 -7.44 1.59 2.95
C ALA A 68 -7.55 3.07 3.38
N TYR A 69 -7.08 3.42 4.57
CA TYR A 69 -7.07 4.82 5.03
C TYR A 69 -6.18 5.72 4.17
N ALA A 70 -5.05 5.21 3.66
CA ALA A 70 -4.21 5.96 2.73
C ALA A 70 -4.97 6.29 1.43
N ARG A 71 -5.73 5.32 0.88
CA ARG A 71 -6.58 5.53 -0.31
C ARG A 71 -7.77 6.47 -0.04
N LEU A 72 -8.26 6.52 1.19
CA LEU A 72 -9.28 7.49 1.63
C LEU A 72 -8.71 8.90 1.88
N GLY A 73 -7.39 9.07 1.85
CA GLY A 73 -6.72 10.33 2.15
C GLY A 73 -6.59 10.66 3.64
N ASP A 74 -6.98 9.74 4.54
CA ASP A 74 -6.74 9.88 5.98
C ASP A 74 -5.32 9.42 6.34
N GLN A 75 -4.36 10.27 6.00
CA GLN A 75 -2.93 9.98 6.15
C GLN A 75 -2.51 9.71 7.61
N ASN A 76 -3.14 10.38 8.57
CA ASN A 76 -2.78 10.24 9.99
C ASN A 76 -3.23 8.88 10.55
N THR A 77 -4.45 8.47 10.24
CA THR A 77 -4.96 7.15 10.64
C THR A 77 -4.18 6.05 9.91
N ALA A 78 -3.93 6.22 8.61
CA ALA A 78 -3.12 5.29 7.83
C ALA A 78 -1.71 5.08 8.41
N LEU A 79 -1.02 6.17 8.78
CA LEU A 79 0.30 6.12 9.39
C LEU A 79 0.27 5.41 10.76
N THR A 80 -0.80 5.64 11.54
CA THR A 80 -1.00 4.94 12.81
C THR A 80 -1.11 3.42 12.59
N TYR A 81 -1.91 2.98 11.62
CA TYR A 81 -2.07 1.58 11.29
C TYR A 81 -0.77 0.95 10.79
N ALA A 82 -0.05 1.63 9.89
CA ALA A 82 1.24 1.15 9.40
C ALA A 82 2.27 0.97 10.53
N ASN A 83 2.30 1.91 11.49
CA ASN A 83 3.16 1.80 12.67
C ASN A 83 2.76 0.63 13.58
N GLN A 84 1.46 0.41 13.80
CA GLN A 84 0.99 -0.73 14.60
C GLN A 84 1.32 -2.08 13.93
N ALA A 85 1.16 -2.19 12.60
CA ALA A 85 1.54 -3.39 11.85
C ALA A 85 3.01 -3.77 12.09
N LEU A 86 3.91 -2.79 12.06
CA LEU A 86 5.35 -2.99 12.26
C LEU A 86 5.74 -3.24 13.73
N GLN A 87 4.91 -2.85 14.70
CA GLN A 87 5.14 -3.10 16.13
C GLN A 87 4.76 -4.52 16.55
N HIS A 88 3.80 -5.16 15.89
CA HIS A 88 3.22 -6.44 16.29
C HIS A 88 3.89 -7.68 15.69
N GLN A 89 5.20 -7.61 15.41
CA GLN A 89 6.00 -8.73 14.85
C GLN A 89 5.40 -9.27 13.55
N PRO A 90 5.40 -8.47 12.48
CA PRO A 90 4.81 -8.86 11.21
C PRO A 90 5.51 -10.08 10.60
N SER A 91 4.75 -10.87 9.84
CA SER A 91 5.36 -11.83 8.92
C SER A 91 6.15 -11.07 7.84
N PRO A 92 7.13 -11.69 7.17
CA PRO A 92 7.92 -10.98 6.15
C PRO A 92 7.06 -10.32 5.06
N PRO A 93 6.00 -10.95 4.49
CA PRO A 93 5.11 -10.27 3.56
C PRO A 93 4.40 -9.05 4.15
N ASP A 94 3.84 -9.18 5.36
CA ASP A 94 3.14 -8.07 6.03
C ASP A 94 4.09 -6.92 6.36
N GLN A 95 5.34 -7.24 6.70
CA GLN A 95 6.38 -6.27 6.99
C GLN A 95 6.68 -5.41 5.76
N VAL A 96 6.89 -6.04 4.61
CA VAL A 96 7.22 -5.33 3.37
C VAL A 96 6.04 -4.45 2.93
N ASP A 97 4.81 -4.96 2.98
CA ASP A 97 3.61 -4.18 2.63
C ASP A 97 3.36 -3.00 3.58
N ALA A 98 3.63 -3.18 4.89
CA ALA A 98 3.52 -2.11 5.88
C ALA A 98 4.60 -1.03 5.72
N LEU A 99 5.85 -1.43 5.43
CA LEU A 99 6.93 -0.49 5.12
C LEU A 99 6.61 0.31 3.86
N ALA A 100 6.11 -0.33 2.80
CA ALA A 100 5.78 0.33 1.56
C ALA A 100 4.72 1.43 1.73
N VAL A 101 3.58 1.13 2.37
CA VAL A 101 2.57 2.17 2.62
C VAL A 101 3.10 3.28 3.52
N ARG A 102 3.91 2.95 4.53
CA ARG A 102 4.51 3.96 5.41
C ARG A 102 5.48 4.87 4.68
N ALA A 103 6.28 4.33 3.76
CA ALA A 103 7.18 5.11 2.92
C ALA A 103 6.41 6.15 2.09
N PHE A 104 5.33 5.74 1.41
CA PHE A 104 4.48 6.65 0.65
C PHE A 104 3.81 7.71 1.54
N LEU A 105 3.30 7.31 2.70
CA LEU A 105 2.68 8.24 3.66
C LEU A 105 3.70 9.26 4.17
N SER A 106 4.87 8.81 4.62
CA SER A 106 5.95 9.69 5.09
C SER A 106 6.40 10.66 4.01
N TRP A 107 6.45 10.25 2.74
CA TRP A 107 6.70 11.17 1.62
C TRP A 107 5.65 12.27 1.53
N THR A 108 4.37 11.91 1.55
CA THR A 108 3.27 12.89 1.48
C THR A 108 3.19 13.82 2.69
N LEU A 109 3.77 13.41 3.82
CA LEU A 109 3.87 14.18 5.05
C LEU A 109 5.19 14.96 5.18
N ASP A 110 5.99 15.05 4.11
CA ASP A 110 7.29 15.73 4.06
C ASP A 110 8.33 15.17 5.06
N GLN A 111 8.18 13.90 5.45
CA GLN A 111 9.10 13.17 6.32
C GLN A 111 10.15 12.42 5.47
N ILE A 112 10.93 13.18 4.69
CA ILE A 112 11.84 12.64 3.67
C ILE A 112 12.80 11.56 4.20
N PRO A 113 13.44 11.70 5.39
CA PRO A 113 14.33 10.65 5.91
C PRO A 113 13.60 9.33 6.20
N ASN A 114 12.39 9.40 6.76
CA ASN A 114 11.58 8.22 7.08
C ASN A 114 11.10 7.53 5.80
N ALA A 115 10.66 8.31 4.81
CA ALA A 115 10.25 7.79 3.51
C ALA A 115 11.39 7.03 2.82
N LEU A 116 12.59 7.61 2.82
CA LEU A 116 13.77 7.01 2.22
C LEU A 116 14.19 5.72 2.93
N ASP A 117 14.24 5.73 4.27
CA ASP A 117 14.64 4.56 5.08
C ASP A 117 13.68 3.38 4.84
N ASP A 118 12.37 3.61 4.93
CA ASP A 118 11.37 2.57 4.70
C ASP A 118 11.40 2.04 3.25
N ALA A 119 11.49 2.94 2.27
CA ALA A 119 11.53 2.55 0.86
C ALA A 119 12.79 1.72 0.52
N GLN A 120 13.95 2.08 1.06
CA GLN A 120 15.17 1.29 0.91
C GLN A 120 15.05 -0.06 1.61
N HIS A 121 14.39 -0.11 2.76
CA HIS A 121 14.15 -1.35 3.47
C HIS A 121 13.23 -2.30 2.69
N VAL A 122 12.18 -1.78 2.04
CA VAL A 122 11.35 -2.56 1.10
C VAL A 122 12.21 -3.20 0.02
N LEU A 123 13.05 -2.42 -0.67
CA LEU A 123 13.91 -2.92 -1.76
C LEU A 123 15.00 -3.88 -1.28
N ALA A 124 15.44 -3.77 -0.02
CA ALA A 124 16.41 -4.70 0.58
C ALA A 124 15.78 -6.05 0.93
N LEU A 125 14.51 -6.06 1.37
CA LEU A 125 13.77 -7.28 1.69
C LEU A 125 13.25 -7.96 0.41
N ASP A 126 12.74 -7.18 -0.54
CA ASP A 126 12.21 -7.66 -1.81
C ASP A 126 12.45 -6.62 -2.93
N ALA A 127 13.54 -6.82 -3.67
CA ALA A 127 13.92 -5.94 -4.78
C ALA A 127 12.92 -5.97 -5.96
N GLY A 128 12.03 -6.98 -6.01
CA GLY A 128 10.98 -7.16 -6.99
C GLY A 128 9.58 -7.01 -6.40
N TRP A 129 9.45 -6.33 -5.25
CA TRP A 129 8.20 -6.18 -4.51
C TRP A 129 7.02 -5.77 -5.40
N ARG A 130 5.88 -6.38 -5.12
CA ARG A 130 4.58 -6.11 -5.75
C ARG A 130 3.51 -6.14 -4.68
N PHE A 131 2.65 -5.14 -4.66
CA PHE A 131 1.53 -5.09 -3.72
C PHE A 131 0.40 -6.05 -4.13
N SER A 132 0.66 -7.34 -3.98
CA SER A 132 -0.13 -8.41 -4.61
C SER A 132 -1.51 -8.61 -3.97
N ARG A 133 -1.70 -8.16 -2.73
CA ARG A 133 -2.98 -8.26 -2.00
C ARG A 133 -3.94 -7.10 -2.31
N GLY A 134 -3.44 -5.98 -2.82
CA GLY A 134 -4.23 -4.80 -3.12
C GLY A 134 -4.22 -4.46 -4.61
N ASP A 135 -3.71 -3.28 -4.95
CA ASP A 135 -3.55 -2.82 -6.33
C ASP A 135 -2.22 -3.33 -6.90
N PRO A 136 -2.22 -4.34 -7.79
CA PRO A 136 -0.99 -4.96 -8.27
C PRO A 136 -0.17 -4.04 -9.19
N THR A 137 -0.70 -2.87 -9.57
CA THR A 137 0.05 -1.85 -10.30
C THR A 137 1.10 -1.19 -9.42
N VAL A 138 0.88 -1.12 -8.09
CA VAL A 138 1.88 -0.61 -7.14
C VAL A 138 2.96 -1.65 -6.91
N ASN A 139 4.21 -1.30 -7.23
CA ASN A 139 5.33 -2.23 -7.23
C ASN A 139 6.68 -1.56 -6.93
N ALA A 140 7.76 -2.32 -7.04
CA ALA A 140 9.12 -1.86 -6.78
C ALA A 140 9.55 -0.65 -7.62
N SER A 141 8.97 -0.46 -8.81
CA SER A 141 9.24 0.74 -9.64
C SER A 141 8.75 2.01 -8.96
N ASP A 142 7.56 1.97 -8.33
CA ASP A 142 7.02 3.10 -7.56
C ASP A 142 7.90 3.40 -6.34
N ILE A 143 8.38 2.36 -5.65
CA ILE A 143 9.31 2.51 -4.53
C ILE A 143 10.65 3.11 -5.00
N ARG A 144 11.18 2.69 -6.15
CA ARG A 144 12.41 3.25 -6.73
C ARG A 144 12.24 4.71 -7.12
N LEU A 145 11.12 5.09 -7.72
CA LEU A 145 10.83 6.48 -8.04
C LEU A 145 10.66 7.33 -6.78
N LEU A 146 10.06 6.78 -5.72
CA LEU A 146 10.03 7.44 -4.41
C LEU A 146 11.45 7.66 -3.86
N VAL A 147 12.33 6.64 -3.90
CA VAL A 147 13.74 6.78 -3.50
C VAL A 147 14.45 7.83 -4.37
N ALA A 148 14.20 7.85 -5.68
CA ALA A 148 14.75 8.84 -6.60
C ALA A 148 14.33 10.26 -6.21
N GLN A 149 13.05 10.48 -5.89
CA GLN A 149 12.53 11.75 -5.41
C GLN A 149 13.19 12.17 -4.08
N CYS A 150 13.32 11.25 -3.12
CA CYS A 150 14.01 11.50 -1.85
C CYS A 150 15.46 11.93 -2.06
N PHE A 151 16.20 11.28 -2.96
CA PHE A 151 17.58 11.65 -3.28
C PHE A 151 17.66 12.97 -4.03
N TRP A 152 16.73 13.23 -4.95
CA TRP A 152 16.67 14.47 -5.70
C TRP A 152 16.49 15.68 -4.76
N VAL A 153 15.56 15.59 -3.80
CA VAL A 153 15.32 16.63 -2.77
C VAL A 153 16.56 16.88 -1.91
N GLN A 154 17.36 15.84 -1.66
CA GLN A 154 18.62 15.94 -0.91
C GLN A 154 19.83 16.39 -1.77
N ALA A 155 19.60 16.76 -3.03
CA ALA A 155 20.64 17.09 -4.01
C ALA A 155 21.64 15.94 -4.28
N ALA A 156 21.26 14.69 -3.98
CA ALA A 156 22.04 13.49 -4.26
C ALA A 156 21.71 12.94 -5.66
N TRP A 157 21.86 13.77 -6.70
CA TRP A 157 21.31 13.51 -8.03
C TRP A 157 21.86 12.25 -8.72
N ASN A 158 23.12 11.89 -8.49
CA ASN A 158 23.66 10.64 -9.03
C ASN A 158 22.90 9.42 -8.47
N LEU A 159 22.63 9.41 -7.16
CA LEU A 159 21.86 8.32 -6.53
C LEU A 159 20.40 8.30 -6.99
N ALA A 160 19.83 9.48 -7.28
CA ALA A 160 18.51 9.57 -7.89
C ALA A 160 18.50 9.00 -9.32
N GLN A 161 19.51 9.33 -10.14
CA GLN A 161 19.66 8.79 -11.48
C GLN A 161 19.85 7.27 -11.48
N ASP A 162 20.63 6.72 -10.54
CA ASP A 162 20.80 5.26 -10.41
C ASP A 162 19.44 4.56 -10.25
N GLN A 163 18.50 5.13 -9.47
CA GLN A 163 17.15 4.57 -9.34
C GLN A 163 16.33 4.72 -10.62
N VAL A 164 16.42 5.87 -11.28
CA VAL A 164 15.74 6.14 -12.56
C VAL A 164 16.19 5.18 -13.65
N GLU A 165 17.48 4.85 -13.71
CA GLU A 165 18.04 3.87 -14.66
C GLU A 165 17.42 2.48 -14.47
N MET A 166 17.30 2.03 -13.22
CA MET A 166 16.68 0.74 -12.91
C MET A 166 15.19 0.68 -13.30
N VAL A 167 14.47 1.79 -13.16
CA VAL A 167 13.06 1.88 -13.59
C VAL A 167 12.95 2.00 -15.10
N ALA A 168 13.82 2.79 -15.73
CA ALA A 168 13.84 2.98 -17.18
C ALA A 168 14.06 1.65 -17.92
N GLU A 169 14.98 0.82 -17.42
CA GLU A 169 15.21 -0.53 -17.97
C GLU A 169 13.96 -1.42 -17.85
N SER A 170 13.25 -1.36 -16.73
CA SER A 170 12.09 -2.23 -16.48
C SER A 170 10.87 -1.91 -17.36
N VAL A 171 10.78 -0.68 -17.88
CA VAL A 171 9.66 -0.19 -18.70
C VAL A 171 10.04 0.17 -20.15
N ASP A 172 11.25 -0.19 -20.58
CA ASP A 172 11.80 0.13 -21.91
C ASP A 172 11.76 1.65 -22.22
N TYR A 173 12.11 2.45 -21.22
CA TYR A 173 12.21 3.91 -21.36
C TYR A 173 13.54 4.30 -22.00
N PRO A 174 13.55 5.10 -23.07
CA PRO A 174 14.79 5.50 -23.76
C PRO A 174 15.55 6.59 -22.98
N LEU A 175 16.18 6.20 -21.88
CA LEU A 175 16.94 7.10 -21.01
C LEU A 175 18.27 7.49 -21.66
N ILE A 176 18.43 8.78 -21.94
CA ILE A 176 19.69 9.38 -22.38
C ILE A 176 19.92 10.62 -21.53
N LEU A 177 20.64 10.48 -20.42
CA LEU A 177 20.92 11.57 -19.49
C LEU A 177 22.36 11.46 -18.95
N ASP A 178 23.18 12.48 -19.21
CA ASP A 178 24.54 12.59 -18.71
C ASP A 178 24.74 13.96 -18.03
N ALA A 179 25.11 13.92 -16.76
CA ALA A 179 25.33 15.10 -15.93
C ALA A 179 26.40 16.07 -16.47
N ASN A 180 27.33 15.60 -17.31
CA ASN A 180 28.42 16.40 -17.89
C ASN A 180 28.15 16.81 -19.34
N ASN A 181 27.02 16.39 -19.92
CA ASN A 181 26.69 16.67 -21.31
C ASN A 181 25.30 17.34 -21.45
N PRO A 182 25.23 18.68 -21.47
CA PRO A 182 23.97 19.42 -21.59
C PRO A 182 23.13 19.09 -22.83
N SER A 183 23.72 18.54 -23.89
CA SER A 183 22.95 18.12 -25.07
C SER A 183 22.01 16.94 -24.79
N THR A 184 22.20 16.24 -23.67
CA THR A 184 21.35 15.13 -23.21
C THR A 184 20.22 15.57 -22.29
N TRP A 185 20.18 16.84 -21.86
CA TRP A 185 19.16 17.35 -20.93
C TRP A 185 17.87 17.70 -21.66
N VAL A 186 17.33 16.71 -22.39
CA VAL A 186 16.15 16.82 -23.23
C VAL A 186 15.14 15.76 -22.82
N VAL A 187 13.96 16.18 -22.38
CA VAL A 187 12.87 15.27 -21.98
C VAL A 187 11.66 15.59 -22.84
N ASN A 188 11.12 14.59 -23.54
CA ASN A 188 9.96 14.75 -24.43
C ASN A 188 10.11 15.91 -25.46
N GLY A 189 11.34 16.15 -25.94
CA GLY A 189 11.66 17.21 -26.90
C GLY A 189 11.85 18.61 -26.29
N VAL A 190 11.75 18.75 -24.96
CA VAL A 190 12.00 20.00 -24.23
C VAL A 190 13.41 19.98 -23.66
N THR A 191 14.19 21.03 -23.91
CA THR A 191 15.54 21.21 -23.34
C THR A 191 15.48 21.92 -22.00
N TYR A 192 16.20 21.41 -21.02
CA TYR A 192 16.29 21.97 -19.67
C TYR A 192 17.63 22.67 -19.44
N ALA A 193 17.63 23.68 -18.57
CA ALA A 193 18.81 24.52 -18.33
C ALA A 193 19.84 23.83 -17.44
N THR A 194 19.40 22.88 -16.61
CA THR A 194 20.26 22.17 -15.66
C THR A 194 19.99 20.66 -15.68
N TYR A 195 21.03 19.88 -15.35
CA TYR A 195 20.90 18.43 -15.16
C TYR A 195 19.83 18.03 -14.13
N PRO A 196 19.74 18.66 -12.94
CA PRO A 196 18.69 18.29 -11.96
C PRO A 196 17.28 18.55 -12.46
N GLU A 197 17.04 19.61 -13.25
CA GLU A 197 15.73 19.87 -13.86
C GLU A 197 15.37 18.77 -14.86
N ALA A 198 16.30 18.38 -15.74
CA ALA A 198 16.06 17.27 -16.67
C ALA A 198 15.80 15.96 -15.94
N LEU A 199 16.58 15.66 -14.89
CA LEU A 199 16.39 14.46 -14.07
C LEU A 199 15.01 14.45 -13.38
N LEU A 200 14.59 15.58 -12.81
CA LEU A 200 13.26 15.71 -12.20
C LEU A 200 12.16 15.41 -13.22
N MET A 201 12.29 15.94 -14.42
CA MET A 201 11.28 15.79 -15.47
C MET A 201 11.21 14.36 -16.00
N ILE A 202 12.32 13.62 -15.98
CA ILE A 202 12.32 12.18 -16.25
C ILE A 202 11.61 11.42 -15.12
N ILE A 203 11.87 11.76 -13.86
CA ILE A 203 11.17 11.17 -12.71
C ILE A 203 9.66 11.38 -12.85
N GLU A 204 9.22 12.60 -13.19
CA GLU A 204 7.80 12.93 -13.39
C GLU A 204 7.19 12.18 -14.58
N ASP A 205 7.90 12.07 -15.71
CA ASP A 205 7.42 11.33 -16.88
C ASP A 205 7.28 9.82 -16.59
N LEU A 206 8.21 9.25 -15.82
CA LEU A 206 8.14 7.85 -15.39
C LEU A 206 6.98 7.62 -14.41
N LEU A 207 6.77 8.52 -13.45
CA LEU A 207 5.61 8.45 -12.54
C LEU A 207 4.30 8.46 -13.32
N TYR A 208 4.18 9.33 -14.33
CA TYR A 208 2.98 9.41 -15.17
C TYR A 208 2.75 8.14 -16.00
N ARG A 209 3.82 7.44 -16.43
CA ARG A 209 3.70 6.19 -17.19
C ARG A 209 3.28 4.99 -16.33
N LEU A 210 3.55 5.05 -15.03
CA LEU A 210 3.23 3.96 -14.09
C LEU A 210 1.84 4.10 -13.46
N SER A 211 1.23 5.29 -13.51
CA SER A 211 -0.15 5.56 -13.07
C SER A 211 -1.20 5.14 -14.08
#